data_AF-Q7NNZ9-F1
#
_entry.id   AF-Q7NNZ9-F1
#
_cell.length_a   1.000
_cell.length_b   1.000
_cell.length_c   1.000
_cell.angle_alpha   90.00
_cell.angle_beta   90.00
_cell.angle_gamma   90.00
#
_symmetry.space_group_name_H-M   'P 1'
#
loop_
_entity.id
_entity.type
_entity.pdbx_description
1 polymer ?
#
loop_
_entity_poly.entity_id
_entity_poly.type
_entity_poly.pdbx_seq_one_letter_code
_entity_poly.pdbx_strand_id
1 'polypeptide(L)'
;MDEQQKAGTVNEANIGSDLEQLQETDQPLRSEAPEAVRSAQLEHAVGQFNALEVDDKLAVLYGVYKLSGQAIDSATPDDANFEMTREFFGEFDALPQGEAQLEAMRALLRRDGNAIGHIYSRYTETERLAIWLLLAKRMGSDVIGVPAGYQLSEQAQTILALVQPLDFEQQITFLGDTVKDTDR
;
A
#
# COMPACT_ATOMS: atom_id res chain seq x y z
N MET A 1 35.08 23.76 -78.47
CA MET A 1 36.01 23.06 -77.57
C MET A 1 36.61 24.12 -76.69
N ASP A 2 36.42 23.95 -75.37
CA ASP A 2 36.98 24.72 -74.26
C ASP A 2 36.48 26.20 -74.18
N GLU A 3 36.06 26.75 -73.04
CA GLU A 3 36.68 26.67 -71.73
C GLU A 3 35.69 27.17 -70.64
N GLN A 4 35.62 26.41 -69.54
CA GLN A 4 35.43 26.78 -68.14
C GLN A 4 34.64 28.05 -67.72
N GLN A 5 33.53 27.79 -67.03
CA GLN A 5 33.32 28.07 -65.60
C GLN A 5 33.87 29.38 -65.00
N LYS A 6 32.96 30.30 -64.66
CA LYS A 6 33.13 31.17 -63.49
C LYS A 6 31.85 31.23 -62.68
N ALA A 7 31.92 30.65 -61.50
CA ALA A 7 30.92 30.75 -60.45
C ALA A 7 30.81 32.20 -59.96
N GLY A 8 29.59 32.61 -59.62
CA GLY A 8 29.27 33.92 -59.08
C GLY A 8 27.81 33.96 -58.69
N THR A 9 27.51 33.30 -57.57
CA THR A 9 26.20 33.16 -56.92
C THR A 9 25.43 34.47 -56.83
N VAL A 10 24.25 34.51 -57.47
CA VAL A 10 23.11 35.27 -56.97
C VAL A 10 21.89 34.39 -57.20
N ASN A 11 21.32 33.85 -56.13
CA ASN A 11 19.88 33.67 -56.16
C ASN A 11 19.31 34.22 -54.86
N GLU A 12 18.35 35.09 -55.09
CA GLU A 12 17.66 35.92 -54.15
C GLU A 12 16.80 35.08 -53.21
N ALA A 13 16.67 35.59 -51.99
CA ALA A 13 15.47 35.56 -51.17
C ALA A 13 14.62 34.26 -51.22
N ASN A 14 14.89 33.38 -50.26
CA ASN A 14 13.81 32.65 -49.60
C ASN A 14 13.87 32.98 -48.10
N ILE A 15 13.46 34.20 -47.75
CA ILE A 15 13.16 34.57 -46.37
C ILE A 15 11.67 34.29 -46.18
N GLY A 16 11.35 33.19 -45.52
CA GLY A 16 10.00 32.93 -45.04
C GLY A 16 9.60 31.48 -45.17
N SER A 17 10.19 30.59 -44.36
CA SER A 17 9.64 29.26 -44.04
C SER A 17 10.47 28.60 -42.93
N ASP A 18 10.71 29.24 -41.79
CA ASP A 18 11.53 28.62 -40.72
C ASP A 18 11.15 29.00 -39.28
N LEU A 19 9.91 29.42 -39.02
CA LEU A 19 9.45 29.74 -37.65
C LEU A 19 8.10 29.15 -37.23
N GLU A 20 7.54 28.19 -37.96
CA GLU A 20 6.26 27.53 -37.58
C GLU A 20 6.36 26.00 -37.47
N GLN A 21 7.44 25.47 -36.86
CA GLN A 21 7.48 24.05 -36.45
C GLN A 21 8.01 23.80 -35.03
N LEU A 22 7.85 24.76 -34.12
CA LEU A 22 8.08 24.53 -32.69
C LEU A 22 6.84 24.84 -31.85
N GLN A 23 5.68 24.40 -32.31
CA GLN A 23 4.51 24.24 -31.45
C GLN A 23 4.19 22.76 -31.27
N GLU A 24 4.20 22.37 -29.99
CA GLU A 24 3.47 21.25 -29.43
C GLU A 24 4.04 19.86 -29.74
N THR A 25 5.20 19.58 -29.15
CA THR A 25 5.36 18.27 -28.52
C THR A 25 4.39 18.22 -27.35
N ASP A 26 3.19 17.72 -27.66
CA ASP A 26 2.16 17.30 -26.71
C ASP A 26 2.83 16.40 -25.66
N GLN A 27 3.11 17.00 -24.52
CA GLN A 27 3.73 16.36 -23.38
C GLN A 27 2.60 16.01 -22.42
N PRO A 28 2.16 14.73 -22.32
CA PRO A 28 1.13 14.34 -21.39
C PRO A 28 1.68 14.25 -19.95
N LEU A 29 2.52 15.17 -19.48
CA LEU A 29 3.17 15.06 -18.15
C LEU A 29 2.44 15.81 -17.02
N ARG A 30 1.31 16.47 -17.28
CA ARG A 30 0.61 17.24 -16.24
C ARG A 30 -0.58 16.52 -15.59
N SER A 31 -1.10 15.47 -16.23
CA SER A 31 -2.26 14.73 -15.74
C SER A 31 -1.89 13.54 -14.84
N GLU A 32 -0.65 13.04 -14.93
CA GLU A 32 -0.16 11.89 -14.14
C GLU A 32 0.48 12.31 -12.80
N ALA A 33 0.79 13.59 -12.61
CA ALA A 33 1.49 14.09 -11.42
C ALA A 33 0.78 13.77 -10.09
N PRO A 34 -0.57 13.84 -9.96
CA PRO A 34 -1.23 13.50 -8.70
C PRO A 34 -1.22 12.01 -8.39
N GLU A 35 -1.22 11.15 -9.41
CA GLU A 35 -1.22 9.69 -9.23
C GLU A 35 0.18 9.17 -8.92
N ALA A 36 1.19 9.59 -9.70
CA ALA A 36 2.58 9.21 -9.48
C ALA A 36 3.09 9.63 -8.08
N VAL A 37 2.70 10.82 -7.59
CA VAL A 37 3.05 11.27 -6.24
C VAL A 37 2.38 10.41 -5.17
N ARG A 38 1.11 10.02 -5.35
CA ARG A 38 0.41 9.14 -4.40
C ARG A 38 1.02 7.74 -4.37
N SER A 39 1.39 7.17 -5.52
CA SER A 39 2.05 5.87 -5.60
C SER A 39 3.43 5.89 -4.92
N ALA A 40 4.25 6.93 -5.15
CA ALA A 40 5.54 7.07 -4.47
C ALA A 40 5.38 7.24 -2.94
N GLN A 41 4.34 7.97 -2.50
CA GLN A 41 4.00 8.11 -1.09
C GLN A 41 3.58 6.78 -0.46
N LEU A 42 2.80 5.97 -1.19
CA LEU A 42 2.39 4.63 -0.78
C LEU A 42 3.60 3.71 -0.60
N GLU A 43 4.49 3.63 -1.60
CA GLU A 43 5.72 2.85 -1.53
C GLU A 43 6.61 3.28 -0.35
N HIS A 44 6.75 4.59 -0.15
CA HIS A 44 7.50 5.13 0.99
C HIS A 44 6.88 4.77 2.34
N ALA A 45 5.55 4.81 2.46
CA ALA A 45 4.84 4.42 3.67
C ALA A 45 5.01 2.92 3.96
N VAL A 46 4.92 2.05 2.94
CA VAL A 46 5.15 0.60 3.07
C VAL A 46 6.60 0.32 3.48
N GLY A 47 7.57 1.02 2.89
CA GLY A 47 8.98 0.91 3.27
C GLY A 47 9.23 1.26 4.75
N GLN A 48 8.65 2.37 5.22
CA GLN A 48 8.74 2.74 6.65
C GLN A 48 8.03 1.74 7.56
N PHE A 49 6.86 1.25 7.15
CA PHE A 49 6.14 0.22 7.90
C PHE A 49 6.99 -1.03 8.09
N ASN A 50 7.68 -1.50 7.04
CA ASN A 50 8.50 -2.70 7.11
C ASN A 50 9.66 -2.58 8.11
N ALA A 51 10.15 -1.35 8.34
CA ALA A 51 11.22 -1.05 9.31
C ALA A 51 10.73 -0.90 10.75
N LEU A 52 9.42 -0.90 11.01
CA LEU A 52 8.88 -0.80 12.36
C LEU A 52 9.10 -2.08 13.18
N GLU A 53 9.14 -1.89 14.49
CA GLU A 53 8.97 -2.96 15.48
C GLU A 53 7.58 -3.57 15.37
N VAL A 54 7.46 -4.83 15.82
CA VAL A 54 6.24 -5.65 15.62
C VAL A 54 5.01 -5.02 16.25
N ASP A 55 5.14 -4.46 17.46
CA ASP A 55 4.01 -3.85 18.16
C ASP A 55 3.55 -2.57 17.47
N ASP A 56 4.47 -1.79 16.92
CA ASP A 56 4.14 -0.61 16.13
C ASP A 56 3.51 -0.97 14.78
N LYS A 57 3.92 -2.07 14.15
CA LYS A 57 3.25 -2.62 12.96
C LYS A 57 1.79 -2.96 13.26
N LEU A 58 1.52 -3.64 14.38
CA LEU A 58 0.14 -3.92 14.81
C LEU A 58 -0.66 -2.64 15.03
N ALA A 59 -0.06 -1.65 15.69
CA ALA A 59 -0.72 -0.39 15.98
C ALA A 59 -1.03 0.42 14.71
N VAL A 60 -0.13 0.42 13.71
CA VAL A 60 -0.38 1.05 12.41
C VAL A 60 -1.50 0.32 11.66
N LEU A 61 -1.48 -1.03 11.59
CA LEU A 61 -2.54 -1.79 10.93
C LEU A 61 -3.91 -1.49 11.52
N TYR A 62 -4.02 -1.50 12.86
CA TYR A 62 -5.25 -1.13 13.55
C TYR A 62 -5.62 0.34 13.29
N GLY A 63 -4.65 1.26 13.35
CA GLY A 63 -4.86 2.68 13.09
C GLY A 63 -5.43 2.96 11.70
N VAL A 64 -4.86 2.35 10.65
CA VAL A 64 -5.36 2.48 9.27
C VAL A 64 -6.75 1.87 9.15
N TYR A 65 -6.99 0.68 9.72
CA TYR A 65 -8.36 0.14 9.79
C TYR A 65 -9.34 1.11 10.46
N LYS A 66 -8.95 1.81 11.54
CA LYS A 66 -9.82 2.78 12.20
C LYS A 66 -10.09 4.03 11.36
N LEU A 67 -9.16 4.45 10.51
CA LEU A 67 -9.38 5.55 9.55
C LEU A 67 -10.42 5.16 8.49
N SER A 68 -10.36 3.91 8.02
CA SER A 68 -11.11 3.43 6.86
C SER A 68 -12.31 2.53 7.19
N GLY A 69 -12.49 2.15 8.45
CA GLY A 69 -13.27 0.96 8.86
C GLY A 69 -14.72 0.95 8.38
N GLN A 70 -15.41 2.09 8.41
CA GLN A 70 -16.78 2.18 7.88
C GLN A 70 -16.86 1.95 6.37
N ALA A 71 -15.85 2.38 5.61
CA ALA A 71 -15.79 2.13 4.17
C ALA A 71 -15.42 0.67 3.88
N ILE A 72 -14.50 0.09 4.65
CA ILE A 72 -14.09 -1.32 4.53
C ILE A 72 -15.28 -2.25 4.79
N ASP A 73 -16.02 -2.03 5.88
CA ASP A 73 -17.18 -2.85 6.27
C ASP A 73 -18.28 -2.84 5.20
N SER A 74 -18.37 -1.79 4.39
CA SER A 74 -19.33 -1.68 3.29
C SER A 74 -18.91 -2.40 2.01
N ALA A 75 -17.60 -2.60 1.81
CA ALA A 75 -17.04 -3.07 0.53
C ALA A 75 -17.01 -4.61 0.41
N THR A 76 -17.03 -5.35 1.50
CA THR A 76 -17.02 -6.83 1.46
C THR A 76 -17.80 -7.41 2.63
N PRO A 77 -18.83 -8.25 2.40
CA PRO A 77 -19.59 -8.88 3.47
C PRO A 77 -18.71 -9.77 4.36
N ASP A 78 -18.87 -9.63 5.67
CA ASP A 78 -18.10 -10.40 6.67
C ASP A 78 -18.16 -11.90 6.44
N ASP A 79 -19.33 -12.44 6.09
CA ASP A 79 -19.55 -13.87 5.88
C ASP A 79 -18.64 -14.46 4.79
N ALA A 80 -18.38 -13.71 3.72
CA ALA A 80 -17.50 -14.15 2.64
C ALA A 80 -16.03 -14.19 3.10
N ASN A 81 -15.60 -13.16 3.85
CA ASN A 81 -14.26 -13.13 4.43
C ASN A 81 -14.06 -14.25 5.45
N PHE A 82 -15.06 -14.51 6.30
CA PHE A 82 -15.00 -15.58 7.29
C PHE A 82 -14.96 -16.98 6.67
N GLU A 83 -15.77 -17.25 5.64
CA GLU A 83 -15.75 -18.54 4.93
C GLU A 83 -14.35 -18.85 4.39
N MET A 84 -13.75 -17.84 3.76
CA MET A 84 -12.44 -17.92 3.13
C MET A 84 -11.33 -18.13 4.17
N THR A 85 -11.46 -17.51 5.35
CA THR A 85 -10.45 -17.50 6.41
C THR A 85 -10.76 -18.44 7.58
N ARG A 86 -11.73 -19.34 7.41
CA ARG A 86 -12.28 -20.19 8.48
C ARG A 86 -11.22 -21.01 9.20
N GLU A 87 -10.30 -21.64 8.46
CA GLU A 87 -9.26 -22.48 9.06
C GLU A 87 -8.35 -21.68 10.00
N PHE A 88 -7.94 -20.47 9.59
CA PHE A 88 -7.20 -19.56 10.45
C PHE A 88 -7.99 -19.21 11.73
N PHE A 89 -9.24 -18.78 11.59
CA PHE A 89 -10.02 -18.34 12.75
C PHE A 89 -10.42 -19.50 13.68
N GLY A 90 -10.58 -20.71 13.16
CA GLY A 90 -10.78 -21.90 14.01
C GLY A 90 -9.65 -22.13 15.00
N GLU A 91 -8.40 -21.90 14.58
CA GLU A 91 -7.21 -22.04 15.43
C GLU A 91 -6.95 -20.78 16.27
N PHE A 92 -7.13 -19.59 15.68
CA PHE A 92 -6.95 -18.32 16.39
C PHE A 92 -7.95 -18.17 17.56
N ASP A 93 -9.22 -18.49 17.33
CA ASP A 93 -10.28 -18.32 18.32
C ASP A 93 -10.20 -19.37 19.46
N ALA A 94 -9.45 -20.45 19.25
CA ALA A 94 -9.13 -21.42 20.29
C ALA A 94 -8.06 -20.92 21.28
N LEU A 95 -7.34 -19.84 20.94
CA LEU A 95 -6.34 -19.24 21.83
C LEU A 95 -7.02 -18.49 22.97
N PRO A 96 -6.47 -18.54 24.20
CA PRO A 96 -6.93 -17.67 25.28
C PRO A 96 -6.83 -16.19 24.89
N GLN A 97 -7.91 -15.44 25.08
CA GLN A 97 -7.90 -13.99 24.91
C GLN A 97 -6.84 -13.36 25.84
N GLY A 98 -6.04 -12.44 25.31
CA GLY A 98 -4.92 -11.86 26.05
C GLY A 98 -3.60 -12.02 25.31
N GLU A 99 -2.55 -12.32 26.07
CA GLU A 99 -1.18 -12.45 25.55
C GLU A 99 -1.04 -13.52 24.47
N ALA A 100 -1.80 -14.63 24.54
CA ALA A 100 -1.69 -15.69 23.54
C ALA A 100 -2.20 -15.24 22.15
N GLN A 101 -3.33 -14.53 22.09
CA GLN A 101 -3.81 -13.92 20.85
C GLN A 101 -2.88 -12.82 20.35
N LEU A 102 -2.37 -11.96 21.26
CA LEU A 102 -1.43 -10.91 20.91
C LEU A 102 -0.15 -11.49 20.30
N GLU A 103 0.41 -12.52 20.92
CA GLU A 103 1.60 -13.22 20.44
C GLU A 103 1.35 -13.93 19.11
N ALA A 104 0.17 -14.48 18.90
CA ALA A 104 -0.23 -15.02 17.61
C ALA A 104 -0.24 -13.94 16.53
N MET A 105 -0.83 -12.76 16.79
CA MET A 105 -0.83 -11.62 15.85
C MET A 105 0.60 -11.13 15.56
N ARG A 106 1.46 -11.03 16.59
CA ARG A 106 2.88 -10.70 16.44
C ARG A 106 3.61 -11.73 15.58
N ALA A 107 3.33 -13.01 15.77
CA ALA A 107 3.92 -14.10 14.99
C ALA A 107 3.56 -14.00 13.50
N LEU A 108 2.35 -13.54 13.15
CA LEU A 108 1.98 -13.32 11.75
C LEU A 108 2.84 -12.26 11.08
N LEU A 109 3.22 -11.21 11.83
CA LEU A 109 4.05 -10.12 11.33
C LEU A 109 5.54 -10.47 11.31
N ARG A 110 6.01 -11.24 12.30
CA ARG A 110 7.38 -11.77 12.32
C ARG A 110 7.60 -12.92 11.33
N ARG A 111 6.51 -13.49 10.81
CA ARG A 111 6.52 -14.67 9.93
C ARG A 111 7.08 -15.90 10.64
N ASP A 112 6.72 -16.08 11.90
CA ASP A 112 7.22 -17.21 12.69
C ASP A 112 6.68 -18.53 12.12
N GLY A 113 7.53 -19.56 12.05
CA GLY A 113 7.15 -20.93 11.66
C GLY A 113 6.41 -21.71 12.76
N ASN A 114 5.62 -21.03 13.59
CA ASN A 114 4.76 -21.70 14.57
C ASN A 114 3.46 -22.19 13.90
N ALA A 115 2.62 -22.92 14.63
CA ALA A 115 1.42 -23.55 14.07
C ALA A 115 0.52 -22.53 13.35
N ILE A 116 0.23 -21.39 13.97
CA ILE A 116 -0.65 -20.38 13.38
C ILE A 116 0.01 -19.62 12.22
N GLY A 117 1.31 -19.36 12.30
CA GLY A 117 2.09 -18.76 11.22
C GLY A 117 2.16 -19.66 9.98
N HIS A 118 2.28 -20.98 10.17
CA HIS A 118 2.20 -21.97 9.09
C HIS A 118 0.83 -21.96 8.41
N ILE A 119 -0.25 -21.92 9.19
CA ILE A 119 -1.61 -21.81 8.63
C ILE A 119 -1.75 -20.52 7.83
N TYR A 120 -1.34 -19.41 8.42
CA TYR A 120 -1.36 -18.09 7.80
C TYR A 120 -0.55 -18.03 6.49
N SER A 121 0.60 -18.70 6.42
CA SER A 121 1.46 -18.69 5.23
C SER A 121 0.82 -19.31 3.98
N ARG A 122 -0.19 -20.18 4.14
CA ARG A 122 -0.90 -20.84 3.03
C ARG A 122 -1.92 -19.93 2.33
N TYR A 123 -2.31 -18.83 2.98
CA TYR A 123 -3.28 -17.90 2.43
C TYR A 123 -2.66 -16.98 1.37
N THR A 124 -3.47 -16.65 0.37
CA THR A 124 -3.19 -15.61 -0.65
C THR A 124 -3.15 -14.22 -0.03
N GLU A 125 -2.65 -13.23 -0.78
CA GLU A 125 -2.58 -11.84 -0.31
C GLU A 125 -3.95 -11.27 0.08
N THR A 126 -4.96 -11.50 -0.75
CA THR A 126 -6.35 -11.10 -0.50
C THR A 126 -6.89 -11.72 0.79
N GLU A 127 -6.61 -13.00 1.00
CA GLU A 127 -7.05 -13.73 2.20
C GLU A 127 -6.34 -13.24 3.46
N ARG A 128 -5.04 -12.96 3.38
CA ARG A 128 -4.27 -12.37 4.47
C ARG A 128 -4.80 -11.00 4.85
N LEU A 129 -5.18 -10.18 3.87
CA LEU A 129 -5.84 -8.90 4.13
C LEU A 129 -7.18 -9.12 4.84
N ALA A 130 -8.03 -10.03 4.34
CA ALA A 130 -9.30 -10.36 4.98
C ALA A 130 -9.12 -10.81 6.45
N ILE A 131 -8.09 -11.61 6.75
CA ILE A 131 -7.75 -12.01 8.14
C ILE A 131 -7.49 -10.76 9.00
N TRP A 132 -6.63 -9.84 8.55
CA TRP A 132 -6.30 -8.64 9.32
C TRP A 132 -7.49 -7.70 9.52
N LEU A 133 -8.35 -7.55 8.50
CA LEU A 133 -9.58 -6.75 8.61
C LEU A 133 -10.56 -7.33 9.63
N LEU A 134 -10.77 -8.65 9.59
CA LEU A 134 -11.62 -9.34 10.55
C LEU A 134 -11.06 -9.30 11.97
N LEU A 135 -9.74 -9.48 12.14
CA LEU A 135 -9.08 -9.29 13.44
C LEU A 135 -9.33 -7.88 13.97
N ALA A 136 -9.04 -6.85 13.17
CA ALA A 136 -9.17 -5.46 13.58
C ALA A 136 -10.61 -5.06 13.94
N LYS A 137 -11.60 -5.59 13.21
CA LYS A 137 -13.04 -5.41 13.50
C LYS A 137 -13.44 -6.00 14.86
N ARG A 138 -12.86 -7.13 15.22
CA ARG A 138 -13.13 -7.92 16.43
C ARG A 138 -12.28 -7.49 17.65
N MET A 139 -11.30 -6.61 17.44
CA MET A 139 -10.45 -6.09 18.51
C MET A 139 -11.27 -5.32 19.54
N GLY A 140 -11.21 -5.76 20.79
CA GLY A 140 -11.94 -5.17 21.91
C GLY A 140 -13.29 -5.84 22.22
N SER A 141 -13.79 -6.74 21.35
CA SER A 141 -14.92 -7.63 21.67
C SER A 141 -14.43 -9.00 22.13
N ASP A 142 -13.81 -9.75 21.24
CA ASP A 142 -13.43 -11.16 21.37
C ASP A 142 -11.98 -11.43 20.90
N VAL A 143 -11.41 -10.49 20.16
CA VAL A 143 -9.95 -10.39 19.93
C VAL A 143 -9.37 -9.35 20.89
N ILE A 144 -8.17 -9.58 21.40
CA ILE A 144 -7.47 -8.60 22.23
C ILE A 144 -7.39 -7.22 21.54
N GLY A 145 -7.87 -6.18 22.22
CA GLY A 145 -7.81 -4.80 21.74
C GLY A 145 -6.46 -4.13 22.03
N VAL A 146 -6.24 -2.97 21.41
CA VAL A 146 -5.10 -2.11 21.77
C VAL A 146 -5.28 -1.61 23.21
N PRO A 147 -4.28 -1.78 24.10
CA PRO A 147 -4.37 -1.28 25.47
C PRO A 147 -4.60 0.24 25.52
N ALA A 148 -5.45 0.71 26.44
CA ALA A 148 -5.80 2.13 26.54
C ALA A 148 -4.59 3.07 26.81
N GLY A 149 -3.47 2.53 27.30
CA GLY A 149 -2.22 3.27 27.52
C GLY A 149 -1.15 3.04 26.46
N TYR A 150 -1.46 2.37 25.35
CA TYR A 150 -0.49 2.18 24.27
C TYR A 150 -0.19 3.50 23.58
N GLN A 151 1.09 3.86 23.54
CA GLN A 151 1.57 5.07 22.88
C GLN A 151 2.21 4.67 21.54
N LEU A 152 1.65 5.16 20.43
CA LEU A 152 2.27 5.01 19.12
C LEU A 152 3.66 5.66 19.11
N SER A 153 4.66 4.99 18.55
CA SER A 153 5.95 5.61 18.28
C SER A 153 5.83 6.77 17.30
N GLU A 154 6.84 7.64 17.26
CA GLU A 154 6.90 8.76 16.30
C GLU A 154 6.86 8.25 14.85
N GLN A 155 7.52 7.11 14.59
CA GLN A 155 7.53 6.46 13.28
C GLN A 155 6.14 5.95 12.90
N ALA A 156 5.45 5.28 13.82
CA ALA A 156 4.09 4.80 13.60
C ALA A 156 3.10 5.96 13.34
N GLN A 157 3.20 7.04 14.13
CA GLN A 157 2.41 8.26 13.91
C GLN A 157 2.68 8.89 12.54
N THR A 158 3.95 8.93 12.11
CA THR A 158 4.34 9.46 10.81
C THR A 158 3.70 8.66 9.67
N ILE A 159 3.71 7.33 9.75
CA ILE A 159 3.07 6.46 8.74
C ILE A 159 1.56 6.71 8.71
N LEU A 160 0.89 6.78 9.85
CA LEU A 160 -0.54 7.08 9.89
C LEU A 160 -0.88 8.44 9.26
N ALA A 161 -0.05 9.46 9.50
CA ALA A 161 -0.21 10.77 8.87
C ALA A 161 0.01 10.75 7.34
N LEU A 162 0.89 9.87 6.86
CA LEU A 162 1.10 9.65 5.41
C LEU A 162 -0.05 8.88 4.76
N VAL A 163 -0.68 7.94 5.47
CA VAL A 163 -1.77 7.11 4.94
C VAL A 163 -3.13 7.80 5.04
N GLN A 164 -3.36 8.63 6.06
CA GLN A 164 -4.62 9.34 6.28
C GLN A 164 -5.16 10.13 5.06
N PRO A 165 -4.35 10.89 4.29
CA PRO A 165 -4.84 11.64 3.14
C PRO A 165 -5.05 10.78 1.88
N LEU A 166 -4.65 9.51 1.88
CA LEU A 166 -4.86 8.61 0.73
C LEU A 166 -6.34 8.30 0.56
N ASP A 167 -6.74 7.99 -0.67
CA ASP A 167 -8.10 7.52 -0.93
C ASP A 167 -8.31 6.07 -0.43
N PHE A 168 -9.56 5.63 -0.41
CA PHE A 168 -9.93 4.33 0.13
C PHE A 168 -9.20 3.16 -0.56
N GLU A 169 -9.11 3.19 -1.89
CA GLU A 169 -8.45 2.13 -2.66
C GLU A 169 -6.96 2.07 -2.28
N GLN A 170 -6.29 3.22 -2.17
CA GLN A 170 -4.90 3.31 -1.77
C GLN A 170 -4.65 2.89 -0.32
N GLN A 171 -5.58 3.15 0.60
CA GLN A 171 -5.51 2.65 1.97
C GLN A 171 -5.64 1.12 2.02
N ILE A 172 -6.51 0.54 1.19
CA ILE A 172 -6.59 -0.92 1.00
C ILE A 172 -5.31 -1.47 0.39
N THR A 173 -4.75 -0.81 -0.64
CA THR A 173 -3.48 -1.22 -1.23
C THR A 173 -2.35 -1.16 -0.19
N PHE A 174 -2.28 -0.13 0.65
CA PHE A 174 -1.33 -0.04 1.76
C PHE A 174 -1.48 -1.24 2.71
N LEU A 175 -2.70 -1.56 3.14
CA LEU A 175 -2.95 -2.71 4.02
C LEU A 175 -2.56 -4.03 3.34
N GLY A 176 -2.89 -4.22 2.06
CA GLY A 176 -2.49 -5.40 1.30
C GLY A 176 -0.98 -5.52 1.18
N ASP A 177 -0.30 -4.43 0.84
CA ASP A 177 1.14 -4.38 0.63
C ASP A 177 1.97 -4.54 1.90
N THR A 178 1.40 -4.25 3.07
CA THR A 178 2.06 -4.45 4.36
C THR A 178 1.92 -5.87 4.88
N VAL A 179 0.90 -6.61 4.42
CA VAL A 179 0.62 -7.98 4.89
C VAL A 179 0.99 -9.05 3.84
N LYS A 180 1.29 -8.66 2.60
CA LYS A 180 1.83 -9.54 1.56
C LYS A 180 3.21 -10.10 1.92
N ASP A 181 3.56 -11.19 1.26
CA ASP A 181 4.89 -11.78 1.36
C ASP A 181 5.86 -10.93 0.52
N THR A 182 6.77 -10.19 1.15
CA THR A 182 7.72 -9.34 0.40
C THR A 182 9.12 -9.97 0.30
N ASP A 183 9.33 -11.18 0.86
CA ASP A 183 10.60 -11.91 0.82
C ASP A 183 10.49 -13.22 0.02
N ARG A 184 10.26 -13.12 -1.30
CA ARG A 184 10.47 -14.22 -2.26
C ARG A 184 11.30 -13.80 -3.45
#